data_AF-A0A351TG85-F1
#
_entry.id   AF-A0A351TG85-F1
#
_cell.length_a   1.000
_cell.length_b   1.000
_cell.length_c   1.000
_cell.angle_alpha   90.00
_cell.angle_beta   90.00
_cell.angle_gamma   90.00
#
_symmetry.space_group_name_H-M   'P 1'
#
loop_
_entity.id
_entity.type
_entity.pdbx_description
1 polymer ?
#
loop_
_entity_poly.entity_id
_entity_poly.type
_entity_poly.pdbx_seq_one_letter_code
_entity_poly.pdbx_strand_id
1 'polypeptide(L)'
;MEKITCEVISDLLPLYCDGVCSQDSRRLVQEHLEDCPGCRELLRQMKEECLLPDGEERKKEAAVKELASVWKKTVKRYFMRGVLITLCACALLGGGFWLLTRLWQVMVPAEKMEFSVEAVTEQSVEISLQVLDGKKVLSQSQRITEDGKYYILMKRGVIATENGAGENWESTVSISRTGTLESGEKIPIREIYYGTEGNCILIWKADDQQH
;
A
#
# COMPACT_ATOMS: atom_id res chain seq x y z
N MET A 1 -9.70 -84.32 25.31
CA MET A 1 -9.83 -83.02 24.65
C MET A 1 -9.61 -83.26 23.17
N GLU A 2 -10.57 -82.86 22.33
CA GLU A 2 -10.42 -82.92 20.88
C GLU A 2 -9.21 -82.06 20.48
N LYS A 3 -8.24 -82.67 19.80
CA LYS A 3 -7.09 -81.92 19.29
C LYS A 3 -7.55 -81.15 18.07
N ILE A 4 -7.55 -79.82 18.16
CA ILE A 4 -7.84 -78.94 17.03
C ILE A 4 -6.75 -79.13 15.97
N THR A 5 -7.16 -79.20 14.70
CA THR A 5 -6.25 -79.43 13.58
C THR A 5 -5.45 -78.18 13.23
N CYS A 6 -4.27 -78.36 12.64
CA CYS A 6 -3.43 -77.25 12.23
C CYS A 6 -4.11 -76.35 11.18
N GLU A 7 -5.00 -76.90 10.35
CA GLU A 7 -5.77 -76.15 9.34
C GLU A 7 -6.69 -75.10 9.99
N VAL A 8 -7.45 -75.50 11.02
CA VAL A 8 -8.32 -74.57 11.76
C VAL A 8 -7.51 -73.49 12.45
N ILE A 9 -6.33 -73.83 12.98
CA ILE A 9 -5.44 -72.83 13.59
C ILE A 9 -4.89 -71.88 12.54
N SER A 10 -4.44 -72.38 11.38
CA SER A 10 -3.97 -71.57 10.26
C SER A 10 -5.01 -70.56 9.79
N ASP A 11 -6.28 -70.96 9.72
CA ASP A 11 -7.39 -70.06 9.36
C ASP A 11 -7.64 -68.97 10.42
N LEU A 12 -7.36 -69.28 11.69
CA LEU A 12 -7.51 -68.34 12.80
C LEU A 12 -6.27 -67.45 13.04
N LEU A 13 -5.10 -67.81 12.53
CA LEU A 13 -3.85 -67.04 12.71
C LEU A 13 -3.94 -65.58 12.20
N PRO A 14 -4.52 -65.28 11.01
CA PRO A 14 -4.68 -63.88 10.57
C PRO A 14 -5.51 -63.06 11.56
N LEU A 15 -6.67 -63.59 11.97
CA LEU A 15 -7.57 -62.95 12.93
C LEU A 15 -6.93 -62.79 14.32
N TYR A 16 -6.07 -63.74 14.69
CA TYR A 16 -5.30 -63.71 15.92
C TYR A 16 -4.22 -62.62 15.88
N CYS A 17 -3.52 -62.46 14.74
CA CYS A 17 -2.56 -61.38 14.50
C CYS A 17 -3.22 -59.99 14.55
N ASP A 18 -4.40 -59.85 13.96
CA ASP A 18 -5.17 -58.60 13.94
C ASP A 18 -5.84 -58.29 15.29
N GLY A 19 -5.79 -59.22 16.25
CA GLY A 19 -6.30 -59.04 17.61
C GLY A 19 -7.83 -59.09 17.74
N VAL A 20 -8.54 -59.50 16.69
CA VAL A 20 -10.02 -59.49 16.61
C VAL A 20 -10.68 -60.83 17.01
N CYS A 21 -9.90 -61.87 17.32
CA CYS A 21 -10.44 -63.12 17.86
C CYS A 21 -11.15 -62.91 19.21
N SER A 22 -12.22 -63.68 19.44
CA SER A 22 -12.83 -63.83 20.76
C SER A 22 -11.85 -64.46 21.75
N GLN A 23 -12.13 -64.29 23.05
CA GLN A 23 -11.25 -64.80 24.12
C GLN A 23 -11.11 -66.33 24.06
N ASP A 24 -12.18 -67.04 23.73
CA ASP A 24 -12.18 -68.49 23.59
C ASP A 24 -11.32 -68.94 22.42
N SER A 25 -11.49 -68.33 21.24
CA SER A 25 -10.68 -68.65 20.05
C SER A 25 -9.20 -68.31 20.27
N ARG A 26 -8.90 -67.23 21.00
CA ARG A 26 -7.52 -66.85 21.37
C ARG A 26 -6.85 -67.90 22.24
N ARG A 27 -7.57 -68.45 23.23
CA ARG A 27 -7.06 -69.49 24.11
C ARG A 27 -6.76 -70.78 23.35
N LEU A 28 -7.65 -71.18 22.43
CA LEU A 28 -7.46 -72.36 21.58
C LEU A 28 -6.21 -72.25 20.70
N VAL A 29 -5.96 -71.08 20.12
CA VAL A 29 -4.76 -70.81 19.33
C VAL A 29 -3.50 -70.86 20.20
N GLN A 30 -3.52 -70.30 21.41
CA GLN A 30 -2.39 -70.33 22.34
C GLN A 30 -2.03 -71.76 22.77
N GLU A 31 -3.02 -72.55 23.19
CA GLU A 31 -2.82 -73.95 23.60
C GLU A 31 -2.22 -74.78 22.45
N HIS A 32 -2.65 -74.56 21.20
CA HIS A 32 -2.07 -75.26 20.05
C HIS A 32 -0.65 -74.79 19.69
N LEU A 33 -0.34 -73.50 19.86
CA LEU A 33 0.98 -72.94 19.57
C LEU A 33 2.07 -73.42 20.55
N GLU A 34 1.70 -73.85 21.75
CA GLU A 34 2.62 -74.46 22.73
C GLU A 34 3.18 -75.79 22.21
N ASP A 35 2.31 -76.61 21.59
CA ASP A 35 2.63 -77.98 21.17
C ASP A 35 2.97 -78.12 19.68
N CYS A 36 2.68 -77.11 18.83
CA CYS A 36 2.89 -77.18 17.38
C CYS A 36 3.94 -76.18 16.85
N PRO A 37 5.15 -76.63 16.47
CA PRO A 37 6.18 -75.74 15.92
C PRO A 37 5.85 -75.21 14.52
N GLY A 38 5.08 -75.94 13.71
CA GLY A 38 4.69 -75.52 12.36
C GLY A 38 3.79 -74.27 12.37
N CYS A 39 2.76 -74.27 13.22
CA CYS A 39 1.88 -73.10 13.42
C CYS A 39 2.63 -71.90 14.03
N ARG A 40 3.67 -72.17 14.85
CA ARG A 40 4.51 -71.11 15.45
C ARG A 40 5.37 -70.41 14.40
N GLU A 41 5.93 -71.15 13.46
CA GLU A 41 6.71 -70.59 12.36
C GLU A 41 5.82 -69.81 11.39
N LEU A 42 4.63 -70.33 11.07
CA LEU A 42 3.65 -69.61 10.25
C LEU A 42 3.24 -68.26 10.88
N LEU A 43 2.96 -68.25 12.19
CA LEU A 43 2.69 -67.02 12.94
C LEU A 43 3.88 -66.05 12.91
N ARG A 44 5.12 -66.56 12.95
CA ARG A 44 6.34 -65.75 12.88
C ARG A 44 6.46 -65.06 11.52
N GLN A 45 6.26 -65.80 10.43
CA GLN A 45 6.32 -65.28 9.06
C GLN A 45 5.24 -64.20 8.82
N MET A 46 4.01 -64.45 9.26
CA MET A 46 2.92 -63.48 9.12
C MET A 46 3.17 -62.20 9.91
N LYS A 47 3.76 -62.30 11.12
CA LYS A 47 4.18 -61.11 11.89
C LYS A 47 5.31 -60.35 11.21
N GLU A 48 6.23 -61.04 10.55
CA GLU A 48 7.34 -60.44 9.81
C GLU A 48 6.85 -59.70 8.56
N GLU A 49 5.84 -60.23 7.85
CA GLU A 49 5.20 -59.58 6.70
C GLU A 49 4.29 -58.40 7.09
N CYS A 50 3.57 -58.48 8.21
CA CYS A 50 2.77 -57.37 8.74
C CYS A 50 3.62 -56.24 9.35
N LEU A 51 4.89 -56.51 9.69
CA LEU A 51 5.88 -55.49 10.03
C LEU A 51 6.44 -54.85 8.76
N LEU A 52 5.57 -54.31 7.89
CA LEU A 52 5.97 -53.18 7.07
C LEU A 52 6.48 -52.13 8.06
N PRO A 53 7.75 -51.68 7.96
CA PRO A 53 8.31 -50.81 8.97
C PRO A 53 7.55 -49.50 8.93
N ASP A 54 6.67 -49.29 9.91
CA ASP A 54 6.04 -48.01 10.28
C ASP A 54 7.08 -46.86 10.31
N GLY A 55 8.36 -47.19 10.51
CA GLY A 55 9.48 -46.27 10.37
C GLY A 55 9.77 -45.78 8.94
N GLU A 56 9.54 -46.54 7.86
CA GLU A 56 9.74 -46.06 6.48
C GLU A 56 8.63 -45.12 6.02
N GLU A 57 7.38 -45.45 6.31
CA GLU A 57 6.21 -44.59 6.02
C GLU A 57 6.35 -43.26 6.78
N ARG A 58 6.64 -43.29 8.10
CA ARG A 58 6.89 -42.07 8.89
C ARG A 58 8.10 -41.28 8.40
N LYS A 59 9.16 -41.92 7.92
CA LYS A 59 10.33 -41.23 7.34
C LYS A 59 9.96 -40.54 6.03
N LYS A 60 9.14 -41.17 5.17
CA LYS A 60 8.64 -40.57 3.94
C LYS A 60 7.74 -39.36 4.25
N GLU A 61 6.80 -39.50 5.19
CA GLU A 61 5.95 -38.39 5.64
C GLU A 61 6.77 -37.24 6.23
N ALA A 62 7.76 -37.53 7.07
CA ALA A 62 8.65 -36.53 7.64
C ALA A 62 9.47 -35.81 6.55
N ALA A 63 10.02 -36.55 5.59
CA ALA A 63 10.77 -35.98 4.47
C ALA A 63 9.89 -35.08 3.59
N VAL A 64 8.66 -35.51 3.27
CA VAL A 64 7.69 -34.71 2.51
C VAL A 64 7.30 -33.46 3.28
N LYS A 65 7.10 -33.55 4.59
CA LYS A 65 6.76 -32.41 5.44
C LYS A 65 7.90 -31.39 5.54
N GLU A 66 9.14 -31.85 5.64
CA GLU A 66 10.33 -30.98 5.61
C GLU A 66 10.46 -30.25 4.27
N LEU A 67 10.36 -30.97 3.14
CA LEU A 67 10.37 -30.40 1.78
C LEU A 67 9.26 -29.37 1.59
N ALA A 68 8.04 -29.70 2.02
CA ALA A 68 6.90 -28.78 1.95
C ALA A 68 7.13 -27.52 2.81
N SER A 69 7.76 -27.64 3.97
CA SER A 69 8.05 -26.50 4.84
C SER A 69 9.11 -25.57 4.21
N VAL A 70 10.14 -26.12 3.57
CA VAL A 70 11.19 -25.36 2.86
C VAL A 70 10.61 -24.69 1.61
N TRP A 71 9.77 -25.38 0.86
CA TRP A 71 9.06 -24.82 -0.29
C TRP A 71 8.17 -23.65 0.15
N LYS A 72 7.34 -23.85 1.18
CA LYS A 72 6.46 -22.78 1.71
C LYS A 72 7.27 -21.57 2.17
N LYS A 73 8.41 -21.76 2.85
CA LYS A 73 9.32 -20.68 3.26
C LYS A 73 9.90 -19.94 2.05
N THR A 74 10.32 -20.68 1.02
CA THR A 74 10.91 -20.13 -0.21
C THR A 74 9.88 -19.33 -1.02
N VAL A 75 8.69 -19.90 -1.25
CA VAL A 75 7.60 -19.21 -1.96
C VAL A 75 7.14 -17.98 -1.18
N LYS A 76 6.99 -18.07 0.14
CA LYS A 76 6.66 -16.92 0.98
C LYS A 76 7.71 -15.81 0.86
N ARG A 77 9.00 -16.15 0.79
CA ARG A 77 10.08 -15.17 0.62
C ARG A 77 9.98 -14.44 -0.73
N TYR A 78 9.74 -15.16 -1.83
CA TYR A 78 9.57 -14.54 -3.15
C TYR A 78 8.28 -13.72 -3.24
N PHE A 79 7.19 -14.20 -2.65
CA PHE A 79 5.94 -13.46 -2.56
C PHE A 79 6.12 -12.14 -1.79
N MET A 80 6.77 -12.18 -0.62
CA MET A 80 7.06 -10.97 0.17
C MET A 80 7.95 -9.98 -0.59
N ARG A 81 8.92 -10.46 -1.37
CA ARG A 81 9.73 -9.59 -2.25
C ARG A 81 8.88 -8.94 -3.34
N GLY A 82 7.98 -9.71 -3.97
CA GLY A 82 7.04 -9.17 -4.95
C GLY A 82 6.13 -8.10 -4.36
N VAL A 83 5.54 -8.36 -3.19
CA VAL A 83 4.72 -7.38 -2.46
C VAL A 83 5.51 -6.11 -2.15
N LEU A 84 6.76 -6.24 -1.69
CA LEU A 84 7.60 -5.08 -1.39
C LEU A 84 7.87 -4.24 -2.64
N ILE A 85 8.21 -4.87 -3.77
CA ILE A 85 8.46 -4.16 -5.04
C ILE A 85 7.19 -3.44 -5.50
N THR A 86 6.03 -4.11 -5.47
CA THR A 86 4.75 -3.50 -5.84
C THR A 86 4.41 -2.33 -4.92
N LEU A 87 4.63 -2.46 -3.62
CA LEU A 87 4.35 -1.38 -2.66
C LEU A 87 5.27 -0.17 -2.90
N CYS A 88 6.56 -0.41 -3.17
CA CYS A 88 7.49 0.65 -3.56
C CYS A 88 7.06 1.33 -4.85
N ALA A 89 6.65 0.57 -5.88
CA ALA A 89 6.17 1.13 -7.14
C ALA A 89 4.91 1.99 -6.94
N CYS A 90 3.93 1.50 -6.18
CA CYS A 90 2.73 2.27 -5.84
C CYS A 90 3.06 3.54 -5.04
N ALA A 91 4.00 3.46 -4.09
CA ALA A 91 4.43 4.61 -3.32
C ALA A 91 5.14 5.66 -4.17
N LEU A 92 5.99 5.25 -5.12
CA LEU A 92 6.64 6.16 -6.06
C LEU A 92 5.64 6.85 -6.99
N LEU A 93 4.70 6.10 -7.56
CA LEU A 93 3.69 6.64 -8.47
C LEU A 93 2.70 7.55 -7.74
N GLY A 94 2.10 7.04 -6.65
CA GLY A 94 1.12 7.80 -5.86
C GLY A 94 1.76 8.99 -5.14
N GLY A 95 2.93 8.78 -4.54
CA GLY A 95 3.70 9.85 -3.89
C GLY A 95 4.19 10.90 -4.89
N GLY A 96 4.69 10.47 -6.06
CA GLY A 96 5.08 11.37 -7.14
C GLY A 96 3.91 12.21 -7.66
N PHE A 97 2.75 11.60 -7.89
CA PHE A 97 1.54 12.32 -8.28
C PHE A 97 1.08 13.31 -7.21
N TRP A 98 1.08 12.90 -5.95
CA TRP A 98 0.73 13.79 -4.82
C TRP A 98 1.71 14.96 -4.69
N LEU A 99 3.01 14.71 -4.83
CA LEU A 99 4.06 15.73 -4.82
C LEU A 99 3.84 16.77 -5.95
N LEU A 100 3.62 16.31 -7.18
CA LEU A 100 3.46 17.17 -8.36
C LEU A 100 2.15 17.97 -8.36
N THR A 101 1.09 17.46 -7.71
CA THR A 101 -0.20 18.15 -7.64
C THR A 101 -0.30 19.10 -6.46
N ARG A 102 0.37 18.83 -5.33
CA ARG A 102 0.20 19.60 -4.08
C ARG A 102 1.41 20.37 -3.61
N LEU A 103 2.59 19.75 -3.63
CA LEU A 103 3.78 20.31 -2.99
C LEU A 103 4.64 21.12 -3.96
N TRP A 104 4.82 20.63 -5.18
CA TRP A 104 5.55 21.37 -6.19
C TRP A 104 4.62 22.38 -6.88
N GLN A 105 4.65 23.61 -6.38
CA GLN A 105 3.80 24.68 -6.88
C GLN A 105 4.54 25.55 -7.89
N VAL A 106 3.91 25.78 -9.04
CA VAL A 106 4.37 26.69 -10.09
C VAL A 106 3.45 27.90 -10.18
N MET A 107 3.98 29.02 -10.66
CA MET A 107 3.21 30.22 -10.90
C MET A 107 2.20 30.00 -12.02
N VAL A 108 0.98 30.51 -11.86
CA VAL A 108 0.00 30.56 -12.95
C VAL A 108 0.46 31.60 -13.98
N PRO A 109 0.58 31.25 -15.27
CA PRO A 109 0.97 32.20 -16.30
C PRO A 109 -0.01 33.36 -16.38
N ALA A 110 0.51 34.59 -16.52
CA ALA A 110 -0.30 35.79 -16.53
C ALA A 110 -1.27 35.87 -17.73
N GLU A 111 -0.94 35.20 -18.84
CA GLU A 111 -1.79 35.00 -20.02
C GLU A 111 -3.08 34.22 -19.74
N LYS A 112 -3.17 33.49 -18.61
CA LYS A 112 -4.35 32.71 -18.20
C LYS A 112 -5.14 33.38 -17.09
N MET A 113 -4.81 34.63 -16.80
CA MET A 113 -5.41 35.41 -15.74
C MET A 113 -6.17 36.58 -16.34
N GLU A 114 -7.33 36.86 -15.77
CA GLU A 114 -8.05 38.11 -15.95
C GLU A 114 -8.03 38.89 -14.64
N PHE A 115 -7.84 40.20 -14.75
CA PHE A 115 -7.77 41.12 -13.62
C PHE A 115 -8.75 42.25 -13.84
N SER A 116 -9.53 42.57 -12.81
CA SER A 116 -10.41 43.72 -12.81
C SER A 116 -10.22 44.51 -11.52
N VAL A 117 -9.96 45.81 -11.62
CA VAL A 117 -9.92 46.70 -10.46
C VAL A 117 -11.35 47.11 -10.15
N GLU A 118 -11.88 46.63 -9.02
CA GLU A 118 -13.28 46.83 -8.65
C GLU A 118 -13.47 48.15 -7.91
N ALA A 119 -12.54 48.49 -7.00
CA ALA A 119 -12.58 49.73 -6.25
C ALA A 119 -11.17 50.21 -5.87
N VAL A 120 -10.99 51.53 -5.84
CA VAL A 120 -9.77 52.18 -5.34
C VAL A 120 -10.20 53.14 -4.23
N THR A 121 -9.74 52.89 -3.01
CA THR A 121 -10.02 53.74 -1.84
C THR A 121 -8.75 54.45 -1.37
N GLU A 122 -8.86 55.28 -0.32
CA GLU A 122 -7.69 55.88 0.33
C GLU A 122 -6.86 54.85 1.12
N GLN A 123 -7.44 53.72 1.51
CA GLN A 123 -6.78 52.73 2.37
C GLN A 123 -6.33 51.49 1.61
N SER A 124 -7.05 51.09 0.57
CA SER A 124 -6.81 49.86 -0.19
C SER A 124 -7.28 49.92 -1.64
N VAL A 125 -6.76 49.01 -2.44
CA VAL A 125 -7.17 48.72 -3.81
C VAL A 125 -7.80 47.33 -3.83
N GLU A 126 -9.04 47.22 -4.30
CA GLU A 126 -9.77 45.96 -4.46
C GLU A 126 -9.67 45.47 -5.90
N ILE A 127 -9.22 44.22 -6.05
CA ILE A 127 -8.93 43.61 -7.34
C ILE A 127 -9.61 42.25 -7.37
N SER A 128 -10.46 42.00 -8.38
CA SER A 128 -10.93 40.66 -8.72
C SER A 128 -9.92 39.97 -9.64
N LEU A 129 -9.58 38.73 -9.28
CA LEU A 129 -8.69 37.84 -10.03
C LEU A 129 -9.44 36.60 -10.46
N GLN A 130 -9.41 36.30 -11.76
CA GLN A 130 -10.00 35.09 -12.31
C GLN A 130 -8.99 34.29 -13.13
N VAL A 131 -9.01 32.97 -12.98
CA VAL A 131 -8.20 32.04 -13.77
C VAL A 131 -9.06 31.47 -14.90
N LEU A 132 -8.67 31.71 -16.15
CA LEU A 132 -9.47 31.41 -17.33
C LEU A 132 -9.40 29.95 -17.81
N ASP A 133 -8.46 29.15 -17.29
CA ASP A 133 -8.25 27.77 -17.74
C ASP A 133 -8.99 26.70 -16.89
N GLY A 134 -9.92 27.11 -16.02
CA GLY A 134 -10.72 26.23 -15.17
C GLY A 134 -9.94 25.50 -14.07
N LYS A 135 -8.63 25.78 -13.92
CA LYS A 135 -7.78 25.11 -12.95
C LYS A 135 -7.77 25.82 -11.61
N LYS A 136 -7.57 25.01 -10.57
CA LYS A 136 -7.48 25.47 -9.19
C LYS A 136 -6.19 26.23 -8.90
N VAL A 137 -6.30 27.33 -8.15
CA VAL A 137 -5.18 27.95 -7.44
C VAL A 137 -5.04 27.31 -6.06
N LEU A 138 -3.82 26.97 -5.67
CA LEU A 138 -3.55 26.32 -4.38
C LEU A 138 -3.00 27.28 -3.33
N SER A 139 -2.28 28.31 -3.76
CA SER A 139 -1.74 29.31 -2.85
C SER A 139 -1.60 30.67 -3.55
N GLN A 140 -1.67 31.72 -2.75
CA GLN A 140 -1.38 33.07 -3.13
C GLN A 140 -0.22 33.56 -2.26
N SER A 141 0.77 34.20 -2.88
CA SER A 141 1.86 34.87 -2.18
C SER A 141 2.01 36.29 -2.69
N GLN A 142 2.56 37.15 -1.84
CA GLN A 142 2.80 38.55 -2.13
C GLN A 142 4.29 38.85 -1.95
N ARG A 143 4.82 39.76 -2.76
CA ARG A 143 6.17 40.31 -2.58
C ARG A 143 6.11 41.82 -2.72
N ILE A 144 6.83 42.52 -1.86
CA ILE A 144 6.89 43.97 -1.85
C ILE A 144 8.34 44.38 -2.03
N THR A 145 8.59 45.28 -2.99
CA THR A 145 9.92 45.84 -3.25
C THR A 145 10.02 47.22 -2.61
N GLU A 146 11.22 47.64 -2.22
CA GLU A 146 11.51 48.94 -1.59
C GLU A 146 10.98 50.14 -2.40
N ASP A 147 10.90 50.00 -3.73
CA ASP A 147 10.34 51.01 -4.66
C ASP A 147 8.81 51.18 -4.55
N GLY A 148 8.13 50.45 -3.66
CA GLY A 148 6.67 50.51 -3.51
C GLY A 148 5.91 49.68 -4.56
N LYS A 149 6.57 48.69 -5.15
CA LYS A 149 5.94 47.73 -6.08
C LYS A 149 5.42 46.52 -5.31
N TYR A 150 4.15 46.19 -5.53
CA TYR A 150 3.49 45.05 -4.91
C TYR A 150 3.22 43.97 -5.96
N TYR A 151 3.78 42.79 -5.78
CA TYR A 151 3.64 41.65 -6.68
C TYR A 151 2.71 40.60 -6.10
N ILE A 152 1.65 40.26 -6.83
CA ILE A 152 0.77 39.13 -6.57
C ILE A 152 1.30 37.93 -7.36
N LEU A 153 1.46 36.80 -6.67
CA LEU A 153 1.82 35.53 -7.29
C LEU A 153 0.80 34.47 -6.88
N MET A 154 0.05 33.97 -7.86
CA MET A 154 -0.80 32.80 -7.68
C MET A 154 -0.06 31.55 -8.12
N LYS A 155 -0.12 30.52 -7.28
CA LYS A 155 0.56 29.26 -7.51
C LYS A 155 -0.41 28.09 -7.46
N ARG A 156 -0.13 27.08 -8.29
CA ARG A 156 -0.86 25.82 -8.37
C ARG A 156 0.10 24.66 -8.57
N GLY A 157 -0.36 23.43 -8.41
CA GLY A 157 0.46 22.24 -8.68
C GLY A 157 0.95 22.22 -10.13
N VAL A 158 2.15 21.65 -10.36
CA VAL A 158 2.68 21.38 -11.71
C VAL A 158 1.64 20.64 -12.54
N ILE A 159 1.05 19.60 -11.95
CA ILE A 159 -0.16 18.98 -12.50
C ILE A 159 -1.35 19.75 -11.96
N ALA A 160 -1.81 20.72 -12.75
CA ALA A 160 -2.94 21.56 -12.39
C ALA A 160 -4.24 20.74 -12.34
N THR A 161 -4.90 20.75 -11.18
CA THR A 161 -6.20 20.11 -10.98
C THR A 161 -7.33 21.06 -11.36
N GLU A 162 -8.48 20.52 -11.76
CA GLU A 162 -9.70 21.31 -11.96
C GLU A 162 -10.10 22.06 -10.67
N ASN A 163 -10.70 23.24 -10.83
CA ASN A 163 -11.25 24.01 -9.71
C ASN A 163 -12.46 23.32 -9.06
N GLY A 164 -13.24 22.57 -9.87
CA GLY A 164 -14.48 21.91 -9.48
C GLY A 164 -15.71 22.64 -10.03
N ALA A 165 -16.87 21.97 -10.07
CA ALA A 165 -18.18 22.51 -10.50
C ALA A 165 -18.28 23.10 -11.94
N GLY A 166 -17.21 23.08 -12.73
CA GLY A 166 -17.19 23.67 -14.07
C GLY A 166 -17.00 25.19 -14.07
N GLU A 167 -16.69 25.78 -12.90
CA GLU A 167 -16.49 27.22 -12.74
C GLU A 167 -15.01 27.56 -12.65
N ASN A 168 -14.65 28.71 -13.22
CA ASN A 168 -13.30 29.26 -13.12
C ASN A 168 -12.97 29.61 -11.67
N TRP A 169 -11.70 29.50 -11.30
CA TRP A 169 -11.26 29.99 -10.00
C TRP A 169 -11.32 31.50 -10.00
N GLU A 170 -11.99 32.09 -9.00
CA GLU A 170 -12.15 33.52 -8.84
C GLU A 170 -11.94 33.91 -7.37
N SER A 171 -11.30 35.06 -7.14
CA SER A 171 -11.15 35.65 -5.81
C SER A 171 -10.96 37.16 -5.92
N THR A 172 -11.63 37.89 -5.04
CA THR A 172 -11.35 39.31 -4.80
C THR A 172 -10.28 39.42 -3.72
N VAL A 173 -9.31 40.32 -3.91
CA VAL A 173 -8.26 40.63 -2.94
C VAL A 173 -8.28 42.13 -2.65
N SER A 174 -8.14 42.50 -1.38
CA SER A 174 -8.01 43.88 -0.94
C SER A 174 -6.57 44.13 -0.52
N ILE A 175 -5.87 45.02 -1.24
CA ILE A 175 -4.45 45.31 -1.04
C ILE A 175 -4.33 46.68 -0.41
N SER A 176 -3.70 46.78 0.77
CA SER A 176 -3.49 48.07 1.42
C SER A 176 -2.54 48.96 0.61
N ARG A 177 -2.80 50.27 0.59
CA ARG A 177 -1.91 51.28 -0.02
C ARG A 177 -0.60 51.48 0.76
N THR A 178 -0.45 50.83 1.91
CA THR A 178 0.82 50.76 2.65
C THR A 178 1.24 49.31 2.80
N GLY A 179 2.42 48.97 2.28
CA GLY A 179 3.07 47.69 2.44
C GLY A 179 4.03 47.68 3.62
N THR A 180 4.27 46.50 4.18
CA THR A 180 5.31 46.30 5.20
C THR A 180 6.39 45.42 4.58
N LEU A 181 7.63 45.92 4.53
CA LEU A 181 8.80 45.17 4.07
C LEU A 181 9.22 44.10 5.10
N GLU A 182 10.11 43.20 4.71
CA GLU A 182 10.69 42.19 5.62
C GLU A 182 11.46 42.83 6.79
N SER A 183 12.00 44.05 6.60
CA SER A 183 12.62 44.86 7.65
C SER A 183 11.63 45.40 8.69
N GLY A 184 10.32 45.28 8.44
CA GLY A 184 9.25 45.89 9.23
C GLY A 184 8.96 47.35 8.86
N GLU A 185 9.71 47.93 7.92
CA GLU A 185 9.47 49.28 7.41
C GLU A 185 8.16 49.34 6.61
N LYS A 186 7.40 50.41 6.83
CA LYS A 186 6.16 50.66 6.10
C LYS A 186 6.42 51.58 4.93
N ILE A 187 6.06 51.14 3.73
CA ILE A 187 6.24 51.91 2.49
C ILE A 187 4.91 52.07 1.74
N PRO A 188 4.70 53.20 1.05
CA PRO A 188 3.52 53.37 0.21
C PRO A 188 3.59 52.47 -1.04
N ILE A 189 2.50 51.77 -1.32
CA ILE A 189 2.35 51.00 -2.56
C ILE A 189 1.93 51.94 -3.69
N ARG A 190 2.75 51.98 -4.73
CA ARG A 190 2.54 52.83 -5.92
C ARG A 190 2.06 52.02 -7.11
N GLU A 191 2.47 50.77 -7.22
CA GLU A 191 2.17 49.92 -8.36
C GLU A 191 1.85 48.50 -7.88
N ILE A 192 0.82 47.89 -8.46
CA ILE A 192 0.41 46.52 -8.21
C ILE A 192 0.58 45.72 -9.50
N TYR A 193 1.36 44.65 -9.41
CA TYR A 193 1.70 43.76 -10.50
C TYR A 193 1.21 42.35 -10.19
N TYR A 194 0.84 41.61 -11.23
CA TYR A 194 0.76 40.17 -11.17
C TYR A 194 1.96 39.60 -11.92
N GLY A 195 2.80 38.82 -11.25
CA GLY A 195 4.03 38.38 -11.91
C GLY A 195 5.24 38.13 -11.05
N THR A 196 6.32 37.78 -11.75
CA THR A 196 7.69 37.95 -11.28
C THR A 196 8.30 39.18 -11.98
N GLU A 197 9.36 39.77 -11.43
CA GLU A 197 9.98 40.99 -11.98
C GLU A 197 10.37 40.89 -13.47
N GLY A 198 10.69 39.70 -13.98
CA GLY A 198 11.02 39.48 -15.40
C GLY A 198 9.83 39.11 -16.29
N ASN A 199 8.67 38.79 -15.71
CA ASN A 199 7.44 38.44 -16.43
C ASN A 199 6.23 38.81 -15.56
N CYS A 200 5.78 40.05 -15.70
CA CYS A 200 4.68 40.62 -14.94
C CYS A 200 3.75 41.46 -15.81
N ILE A 201 2.50 41.57 -15.35
CA ILE A 201 1.48 42.46 -15.88
C ILE A 201 1.16 43.51 -14.82
N LEU A 202 1.13 44.78 -15.22
CA LEU A 202 0.69 45.88 -14.38
C LEU A 202 -0.84 45.82 -14.25
N ILE A 203 -1.34 45.72 -13.01
CA ILE A 203 -2.79 45.71 -12.73
C ILE A 203 -3.26 47.12 -12.35
N TRP A 204 -2.51 47.80 -11.49
CA TRP A 204 -2.88 49.13 -11.01
C TRP A 204 -1.64 49.98 -10.74
N LYS A 205 -1.75 51.28 -11.00
CA LYS A 205 -0.73 52.27 -10.71
C LYS A 205 -1.40 53.48 -10.05
N ALA A 206 -0.79 54.01 -8.99
CA ALA A 206 -1.19 55.25 -8.37
C ALA A 206 -0.98 56.40 -9.37
N ASP A 207 -2.00 57.23 -9.56
CA ASP A 207 -1.86 58.45 -10.35
C ASP A 207 -0.87 59.38 -9.66
N ASP A 208 0.16 59.84 -10.39
CA ASP A 208 1.20 60.77 -9.91
C ASP A 208 0.65 62.21 -9.64
N GLN A 209 -0.66 62.41 -9.67
CA GLN A 209 -1.30 63.71 -9.45
C GLN A 209 -2.06 63.75 -8.13
N GLN A 210 -1.37 64.13 -7.06
CA GLN A 210 -1.93 65.01 -6.04
C GLN A 210 -0.77 65.61 -5.24
N HIS A 211 -0.38 66.81 -5.69
CA HIS A 211 0.53 67.72 -5.03
C HIS A 211 -0.26 68.86 -4.41
#